data_AF-B3T8M6-F1
#
_entry.id   AF-B3T8M6-F1
#
_cell.length_a   1.000
_cell.length_b   1.000
_cell.length_c   1.000
_cell.angle_alpha   90.00
_cell.angle_beta   90.00
_cell.angle_gamma   90.00
#
_symmetry.space_group_name_H-M   'P 1'
#
loop_
_entity.id
_entity.type
_entity.pdbx_description
1 polymer ?
#
loop_
_entity_poly.entity_id
_entity_poly.type
_entity_poly.pdbx_seq_one_letter_code
_entity_poly.pdbx_strand_id
1 'polypeptide(L)'
;MLRDRTSEWFVPKFGSRNFRVTIGLLFLPYTSIVTCFAAWGSLSGSFETERLIAVCVIYFLALGVSAHLLDAVGGKTKPWGDLPKRKLWAVSMIVLGIAFTIGMYYAFLDSPLLFAIGIAEGFFLFAYNLELFGGKFHNNWSTIIAWAILPIFAGSVIQTNSISLEAIMLCGISSVITYILITTSRKYKHLIRNNGNHLEIKRCETILKLLTIGVLVGTAIFLVVRF
;
A
#
# COMPACT_ATOMS: atom_id res chain seq x y z
N MET A 1 17.05 5.11 24.30
CA MET A 1 16.66 3.81 23.71
C MET A 1 15.77 4.11 22.51
N LEU A 2 16.15 3.74 21.28
CA LEU A 2 15.27 3.89 20.12
C LEU A 2 13.98 3.10 20.39
N ARG A 3 12.86 3.82 20.55
CA ARG A 3 11.56 3.22 20.86
C ARG A 3 11.17 2.31 19.69
N ASP A 4 11.11 1.00 19.92
CA ASP A 4 10.65 0.09 18.88
C ASP A 4 9.18 0.37 18.55
N ARG A 5 8.78 0.13 17.30
CA ARG A 5 7.40 0.44 16.84
C ARG A 5 6.41 -0.68 17.17
N THR A 6 6.74 -1.57 18.11
CA THR A 6 5.83 -2.69 18.43
C THR A 6 4.61 -2.27 19.26
N SER A 7 4.57 -1.03 19.74
CA SER A 7 3.43 -0.43 20.44
C SER A 7 2.50 0.37 19.51
N GLU A 8 2.73 0.34 18.20
CA GLU A 8 1.88 1.02 17.21
C GLU A 8 0.44 0.50 17.27
N TRP A 9 -0.53 1.39 16.99
CA TRP A 9 -1.96 1.10 17.14
C TRP A 9 -2.47 -0.04 16.25
N PHE A 10 -1.73 -0.37 15.17
CA PHE A 10 -2.04 -1.44 14.22
C PHE A 10 -1.23 -2.71 14.45
N VAL A 11 -0.38 -2.74 15.48
CA VAL A 11 0.39 -3.93 15.86
C VAL A 11 -0.39 -4.70 16.93
N PRO A 12 -0.53 -6.04 16.83
CA PRO A 12 -1.18 -6.84 17.87
C PRO A 12 -0.53 -6.64 19.24
N LYS A 13 -1.34 -6.55 20.30
CA LYS A 13 -0.85 -6.41 21.69
C LYS A 13 -0.44 -7.75 22.33
N PHE A 14 -0.62 -8.85 21.63
CA PHE A 14 -0.38 -10.22 22.10
C PHE A 14 0.66 -10.93 21.22
N GLY A 15 1.11 -12.09 21.69
CA GLY A 15 2.07 -12.94 20.98
C GLY A 15 3.53 -12.53 21.16
N SER A 16 4.42 -13.30 20.54
CA SER A 16 5.87 -13.09 20.63
C SER A 16 6.29 -11.78 19.94
N ARG A 17 7.45 -11.24 20.33
CA ARG A 17 8.02 -10.04 19.68
C ARG A 17 8.17 -10.23 18.17
N ASN A 18 8.61 -11.41 17.73
CA ASN A 18 8.78 -11.72 16.31
C ASN A 18 7.45 -11.66 15.57
N PHE A 19 6.39 -12.25 16.12
CA PHE A 19 5.05 -12.17 15.54
C PHE A 19 4.58 -10.71 15.39
N ARG A 20 4.69 -9.90 16.46
CA ARG A 20 4.30 -8.49 16.42
C ARG A 20 5.09 -7.68 15.39
N VAL A 21 6.40 -7.93 15.29
CA VAL A 21 7.26 -7.27 14.29
C VAL A 21 6.86 -7.69 12.87
N THR A 22 6.58 -8.98 12.63
CA THR A 22 6.12 -9.47 11.33
C THR A 22 4.81 -8.79 10.93
N ILE A 23 3.82 -8.71 11.81
CA ILE A 23 2.56 -8.01 11.52
C ILE A 23 2.78 -6.50 11.35
N GLY A 24 3.63 -5.91 12.18
CA GLY A 24 3.97 -4.49 12.11
C GLY A 24 4.65 -4.11 10.80
N LEU A 25 5.52 -4.98 10.27
CA LEU A 25 6.16 -4.80 8.96
C LEU A 25 5.15 -4.75 7.83
N LEU A 26 4.01 -5.45 7.93
CA LEU A 26 2.97 -5.40 6.89
C LEU A 26 2.20 -4.08 6.88
N PHE A 27 2.15 -3.32 7.98
CA PHE A 27 1.29 -2.13 8.12
C PHE A 27 -0.13 -2.36 7.56
N LEU A 28 -0.76 -3.46 7.99
CA LEU A 28 -2.02 -3.97 7.42
C LEU A 28 -3.07 -2.91 7.08
N PRO A 29 -3.36 -1.88 7.91
CA PRO A 29 -4.29 -0.81 7.54
C PRO A 29 -3.97 -0.12 6.21
N TYR A 30 -2.70 0.18 5.97
CA TYR A 30 -2.22 0.87 4.77
C TYR A 30 -2.25 -0.06 3.56
N THR A 31 -1.81 -1.31 3.73
CA THR A 31 -1.93 -2.36 2.71
C THR A 31 -3.37 -2.56 2.27
N SER A 32 -4.29 -2.63 3.23
CA SER A 32 -5.71 -2.80 2.96
C SER A 32 -6.28 -1.63 2.16
N ILE A 33 -5.95 -0.37 2.52
CA ILE A 33 -6.39 0.81 1.77
C ILE A 33 -5.91 0.76 0.31
N VAL A 34 -4.64 0.46 0.08
CA VAL A 34 -4.05 0.40 -1.27
C VAL A 34 -4.66 -0.71 -2.11
N THR A 35 -4.92 -1.87 -1.48
CA THR A 35 -5.62 -2.99 -2.12
C THR A 35 -7.06 -2.60 -2.48
N CYS A 36 -7.76 -1.86 -1.62
CA CYS A 36 -9.08 -1.31 -1.92
C CYS A 36 -9.06 -0.33 -3.09
N PHE A 37 -8.02 0.50 -3.24
CA PHE A 37 -7.89 1.38 -4.40
C PHE A 37 -7.76 0.58 -5.71
N ALA A 38 -6.99 -0.52 -5.71
CA ALA A 38 -6.96 -1.41 -6.86
C ALA A 38 -8.34 -2.03 -7.15
N ALA A 39 -9.06 -2.47 -6.11
CA ALA A 39 -10.43 -2.95 -6.25
C ALA A 39 -11.37 -1.88 -6.84
N TRP A 40 -11.27 -0.63 -6.40
CA TRP A 40 -12.07 0.49 -6.94
C TRP A 40 -11.83 0.71 -8.42
N GLY A 41 -10.58 0.58 -8.87
CA GLY A 41 -10.25 0.61 -10.29
C GLY A 41 -11.02 -0.43 -11.10
N SER A 42 -11.07 -1.68 -10.60
CA SER A 42 -11.80 -2.76 -11.27
C SER A 42 -13.30 -2.56 -11.36
N LEU A 43 -13.84 -1.57 -10.66
CA LEU A 43 -15.25 -1.25 -10.68
C LEU A 43 -15.60 -0.21 -11.77
N SER A 44 -14.63 0.29 -12.52
CA SER A 44 -14.84 1.37 -13.50
C SER A 44 -15.28 0.90 -14.91
N GLY A 45 -15.70 -0.35 -15.08
CA GLY A 45 -16.05 -0.92 -16.40
C GLY A 45 -16.72 -2.28 -16.35
N SER A 46 -16.60 -3.07 -17.43
CA SER A 46 -16.99 -4.48 -17.44
C SER A 46 -16.21 -5.23 -16.37
N PHE A 47 -16.87 -6.18 -15.71
CA PHE A 47 -16.38 -6.72 -14.46
C PHE A 47 -16.26 -8.24 -14.53
N GLU A 48 -15.07 -8.74 -14.23
CA GLU A 48 -14.81 -10.14 -13.95
C GLU A 48 -14.23 -10.31 -12.55
N THR A 49 -14.86 -11.18 -11.76
CA THR A 49 -14.46 -11.45 -10.36
C THR A 49 -13.03 -11.97 -10.26
N GLU A 50 -12.60 -12.81 -11.22
CA GLU A 50 -11.26 -13.37 -11.24
C GLU A 50 -10.18 -12.28 -11.38
N ARG A 51 -10.41 -11.29 -12.25
CA ARG A 51 -9.51 -10.14 -12.44
C ARG A 51 -9.48 -9.23 -11.22
N LEU A 52 -10.60 -9.04 -10.52
CA LEU A 52 -10.65 -8.32 -9.25
C LEU A 52 -9.78 -9.03 -8.19
N ILE A 53 -9.93 -10.35 -8.07
CA ILE A 53 -9.15 -11.14 -7.11
C ILE A 53 -7.66 -11.05 -7.49
N ALA A 54 -7.33 -11.22 -8.77
CA ALA A 54 -5.97 -11.15 -9.27
C ALA A 54 -5.31 -9.81 -8.93
N VAL A 55 -5.97 -8.68 -9.20
CA VAL A 55 -5.40 -7.36 -8.90
C VAL A 55 -5.26 -7.15 -7.39
N CYS A 56 -6.24 -7.56 -6.59
CA CYS A 56 -6.12 -7.49 -5.12
C CYS A 56 -4.91 -8.30 -4.61
N VAL A 57 -4.69 -9.51 -5.15
CA VAL A 57 -3.54 -10.35 -4.82
C VAL A 57 -2.23 -9.69 -5.26
N ILE A 58 -2.15 -9.15 -6.49
CA ILE A 58 -0.97 -8.43 -6.98
C ILE A 58 -0.60 -7.30 -6.02
N TYR A 59 -1.55 -6.44 -5.65
CA TYR A 59 -1.27 -5.29 -4.78
C TYR A 59 -0.92 -5.68 -3.35
N PHE A 60 -1.58 -6.70 -2.80
CA PHE A 60 -1.22 -7.22 -1.50
C PHE A 60 0.23 -7.75 -1.49
N LEU A 61 0.62 -8.54 -2.50
CA LEU A 61 1.97 -9.12 -2.58
C LEU A 61 3.04 -8.07 -2.93
N ALA A 62 2.80 -7.22 -3.91
CA ALA A 62 3.77 -6.22 -4.36
C ALA A 62 3.89 -5.05 -3.38
N LEU A 63 2.77 -4.36 -3.10
CA LEU A 63 2.78 -3.16 -2.26
C LEU A 63 2.52 -3.42 -0.79
N GLY A 64 1.89 -4.54 -0.42
CA GLY A 64 1.64 -4.90 0.99
C GLY A 64 2.75 -5.70 1.66
N VAL A 65 3.44 -6.55 0.90
CA VAL A 65 4.51 -7.41 1.42
C VAL A 65 5.87 -6.96 0.89
N SER A 66 6.07 -6.98 -0.42
CA SER A 66 7.40 -6.76 -1.02
C SER A 66 7.93 -5.34 -0.74
N ALA A 67 7.13 -4.31 -1.05
CA ALA A 67 7.48 -2.92 -0.78
C ALA A 67 7.87 -2.68 0.69
N HIS A 68 7.10 -3.25 1.62
CA HIS A 68 7.35 -3.12 3.07
C HIS A 68 8.65 -3.80 3.51
N LEU A 69 8.94 -4.99 2.98
CA LEU A 69 10.20 -5.67 3.24
C LEU A 69 11.38 -4.89 2.66
N LEU A 70 11.23 -4.28 1.49
CA LEU A 70 12.26 -3.42 0.89
C LEU A 70 12.45 -2.12 1.66
N ASP A 71 11.38 -1.53 2.19
CA ASP A 71 11.45 -0.35 3.06
C ASP A 71 12.25 -0.66 4.33
N ALA A 72 12.06 -1.86 4.90
CA ALA A 72 12.87 -2.33 6.03
C ALA A 72 14.34 -2.61 5.65
N VAL A 73 14.65 -2.88 4.38
CA VAL A 73 16.02 -3.08 3.88
C VAL A 73 16.74 -1.74 3.63
N GLY A 74 16.07 -0.82 2.93
CA GLY A 74 16.63 0.45 2.46
C GLY A 74 16.45 1.63 3.40
N GLY A 75 15.41 1.62 4.22
CA GLY A 75 15.06 2.72 5.12
C GLY A 75 16.20 3.09 6.07
N LYS A 76 16.49 4.39 6.16
CA LYS A 76 17.55 4.91 7.04
C LYS A 76 17.28 4.70 8.52
N THR A 77 16.00 4.65 8.90
CA THR A 77 15.59 4.36 10.27
C THR A 77 15.32 2.86 10.44
N LYS A 78 15.71 2.27 11.57
CA LYS A 78 15.45 0.85 11.92
C LYS A 78 14.38 0.69 13.01
N PRO A 79 13.11 1.08 12.77
CA PRO A 79 12.10 1.08 13.82
C PRO A 79 11.67 -0.31 14.31
N TRP A 80 11.97 -1.35 13.53
CA TRP A 80 11.63 -2.74 13.80
C TRP A 80 12.81 -3.55 14.39
N GLY A 81 13.92 -2.86 14.70
CA GLY A 81 15.17 -3.47 15.16
C GLY A 81 16.10 -3.86 14.02
N ASP A 82 17.16 -4.60 14.35
CA ASP A 82 18.13 -5.09 13.37
C ASP A 82 17.65 -6.40 12.74
N LEU A 83 17.03 -6.28 11.57
CA LEU A 83 16.47 -7.41 10.83
C LEU A 83 17.45 -7.92 9.77
N PRO A 84 17.47 -9.24 9.46
CA PRO A 84 18.41 -9.82 8.51
C PRO A 84 18.10 -9.38 7.07
N LYS A 85 18.77 -8.31 6.61
CA LYS A 85 18.53 -7.67 5.29
C LYS A 85 18.50 -8.64 4.12
N ARG A 86 19.45 -9.60 4.06
CA ARG A 86 19.52 -10.60 2.98
C ARG A 86 18.25 -11.48 2.92
N LYS A 87 17.70 -11.86 4.08
CA LYS A 87 16.46 -12.64 4.14
C LYS A 87 15.26 -11.80 3.70
N LEU A 88 15.15 -10.55 4.19
CA LEU A 88 14.07 -9.64 3.80
C LEU A 88 14.07 -9.38 2.29
N TRP A 89 15.24 -9.10 1.72
CA TRP A 89 15.39 -8.90 0.27
C TRP A 89 14.98 -10.16 -0.50
N ALA A 90 15.45 -11.35 -0.09
CA ALA A 90 15.15 -12.59 -0.78
C ALA A 90 13.65 -12.91 -0.77
N VAL A 91 13.01 -12.80 0.39
CA VAL A 91 11.56 -12.98 0.52
C VAL A 91 10.82 -11.94 -0.32
N SER A 92 11.24 -10.67 -0.27
CA SER A 92 10.64 -9.62 -1.09
C SER A 92 10.71 -9.94 -2.57
N MET A 93 11.84 -10.40 -3.10
CA MET A 93 11.96 -10.67 -4.54
C MET A 93 11.16 -11.89 -4.97
N ILE A 94 11.05 -12.92 -4.12
CA ILE A 94 10.20 -14.09 -4.40
C ILE A 94 8.74 -13.66 -4.48
N VAL A 95 8.25 -12.92 -3.47
CA VAL A 95 6.87 -12.45 -3.41
C VAL A 95 6.57 -11.49 -4.57
N LEU A 96 7.52 -10.62 -4.90
CA LEU A 96 7.40 -9.72 -6.04
C LEU A 96 7.36 -10.48 -7.36
N GLY A 97 8.18 -11.52 -7.53
CA GLY A 97 8.16 -12.38 -8.71
C GLY A 97 6.81 -13.05 -8.94
N ILE A 98 6.12 -13.47 -7.88
CA ILE A 98 4.74 -14.00 -7.96
C ILE A 98 3.78 -12.90 -8.46
N ALA A 99 3.82 -11.71 -7.86
CA ALA A 99 2.96 -10.60 -8.27
C ALA A 99 3.18 -10.20 -9.75
N PHE A 100 4.45 -10.08 -10.17
CA PHE A 100 4.81 -9.81 -11.55
C PHE A 100 4.35 -10.91 -12.50
N THR A 101 4.43 -12.19 -12.11
CA THR A 101 3.97 -13.30 -12.96
C THR A 101 2.47 -13.17 -13.25
N ILE A 102 1.65 -12.86 -12.23
CA ILE A 102 0.20 -12.66 -12.41
C ILE A 102 -0.05 -11.43 -13.27
N GLY A 103 0.62 -10.30 -13.01
CA GLY A 103 0.45 -9.08 -13.82
C GLY A 103 0.85 -9.26 -15.28
N MET A 104 1.98 -9.94 -15.53
CA MET A 104 2.48 -10.24 -16.88
C MET A 104 1.53 -11.18 -17.63
N TYR A 105 0.92 -12.14 -16.94
CA TYR A 105 -0.10 -13.01 -17.54
C TYR A 105 -1.24 -12.18 -18.16
N TYR A 106 -1.86 -11.27 -17.40
CA TYR A 106 -2.93 -10.42 -17.94
C TYR A 106 -2.43 -9.39 -18.96
N ALA A 107 -1.21 -8.88 -18.78
CA ALA A 107 -0.60 -7.95 -19.73
C ALA A 107 -0.42 -8.55 -21.13
N PHE A 108 -0.05 -9.84 -21.20
CA PHE A 108 0.06 -10.58 -22.45
C PHE A 108 -1.27 -11.17 -22.95
N LEU A 109 -2.20 -11.46 -22.04
CA LEU A 109 -3.51 -12.02 -22.40
C LEU A 109 -4.32 -11.03 -23.23
N ASP A 110 -4.60 -9.85 -22.67
CA ASP A 110 -5.45 -8.84 -23.31
C ASP A 110 -5.32 -7.42 -22.73
N SER A 111 -4.48 -7.23 -21.71
CA SER A 111 -4.37 -5.96 -20.98
C SER A 111 -2.99 -5.29 -21.11
N PRO A 112 -2.46 -5.05 -22.32
CA PRO A 112 -1.09 -4.55 -22.52
C PRO A 112 -0.79 -3.19 -21.89
N LEU A 113 -1.78 -2.36 -21.55
CA LEU A 113 -1.53 -1.13 -20.78
C LEU A 113 -0.96 -1.43 -19.37
N LEU A 114 -1.11 -2.66 -18.86
CA LEU A 114 -0.45 -3.12 -17.63
C LEU A 114 1.08 -3.08 -17.74
N PHE A 115 1.68 -3.14 -18.93
CA PHE A 115 3.13 -2.94 -19.07
C PHE A 115 3.53 -1.54 -18.64
N ALA A 116 2.82 -0.51 -19.11
CA ALA A 116 3.11 0.87 -18.76
C ALA A 116 2.92 1.13 -17.27
N ILE A 117 1.81 0.62 -16.70
CA ILE A 117 1.51 0.75 -15.27
C ILE A 117 2.54 -0.01 -14.43
N GLY A 118 2.81 -1.28 -14.76
CA GLY A 118 3.75 -2.13 -14.05
C GLY A 118 5.19 -1.62 -14.08
N ILE A 119 5.63 -1.00 -15.17
CA ILE A 119 6.95 -0.34 -15.25
C ILE A 119 6.99 0.86 -14.28
N ALA A 120 5.96 1.71 -14.30
CA ALA A 120 5.88 2.86 -13.40
C ALA A 120 5.83 2.43 -11.93
N GLU A 121 5.04 1.42 -11.59
CA GLU A 121 4.93 0.89 -10.24
C GLU A 121 6.21 0.19 -9.79
N GLY A 122 6.83 -0.63 -10.64
CA GLY A 122 8.12 -1.25 -10.35
C GLY A 122 9.17 -0.19 -10.06
N PHE A 123 9.23 0.87 -10.87
CA PHE A 123 10.11 2.01 -10.63
C PHE A 123 9.87 2.64 -9.25
N PHE A 124 8.63 3.02 -8.91
CA PHE A 124 8.35 3.66 -7.62
C PHE A 124 8.55 2.71 -6.44
N LEU A 125 8.21 1.43 -6.58
CA LEU A 125 8.43 0.40 -5.57
C LEU A 125 9.90 0.33 -5.19
N PHE A 126 10.81 0.25 -6.16
CA PHE A 126 12.24 0.24 -5.85
C PHE A 126 12.74 1.62 -5.40
N ALA A 127 12.42 2.69 -6.13
CA ALA A 127 12.94 4.02 -5.88
C ALA A 127 12.53 4.58 -4.51
N TYR A 128 11.28 4.35 -4.10
CA TYR A 128 10.74 4.83 -2.83
C TYR A 128 11.28 4.02 -1.64
N ASN A 129 11.14 2.69 -1.68
CA ASN A 129 11.38 1.83 -0.52
C ASN A 129 12.88 1.56 -0.29
N LEU A 130 13.69 1.53 -1.35
CA LEU A 130 15.14 1.45 -1.20
C LEU A 130 15.82 2.82 -1.05
N GLU A 131 15.03 3.91 -1.03
CA GLU A 131 15.52 5.30 -1.06
C GLU A 131 16.57 5.54 -2.17
N LEU A 132 16.36 4.95 -3.36
CA LEU A 132 17.27 5.12 -4.50
C LEU A 132 17.36 6.61 -4.91
N PHE A 133 18.40 6.95 -5.67
CA PHE A 133 18.66 8.33 -6.09
C PHE A 133 18.77 9.33 -4.92
N GLY A 134 19.25 8.84 -3.76
CA GLY A 134 19.36 9.65 -2.54
C GLY A 134 18.03 9.98 -1.88
N GLY A 135 16.97 9.22 -2.17
CA GLY A 135 15.64 9.41 -1.60
C GLY A 135 14.79 10.49 -2.29
N LYS A 136 15.16 10.93 -3.51
CA LYS A 136 14.39 11.94 -4.27
C LYS A 136 12.91 11.58 -4.43
N PHE A 137 12.60 10.29 -4.55
CA PHE A 137 11.23 9.78 -4.69
C PHE A 137 10.59 9.37 -3.36
N HIS A 138 11.27 9.51 -2.22
CA HIS A 138 10.69 9.22 -0.90
C HIS A 138 9.91 10.43 -0.37
N ASN A 139 8.83 10.82 -1.07
CA ASN A 139 8.07 12.04 -0.82
C ASN A 139 6.56 11.84 -1.02
N ASN A 140 5.76 12.87 -0.69
CA ASN A 140 4.30 12.82 -0.74
C ASN A 140 3.75 12.57 -2.13
N TRP A 141 4.32 13.23 -3.14
CA TRP A 141 3.87 13.14 -4.50
C TRP A 141 4.08 11.73 -5.04
N SER A 142 5.25 11.15 -4.81
CA SER A 142 5.53 9.77 -5.17
C SER A 142 4.60 8.80 -4.42
N THR A 143 4.26 9.04 -3.15
CA THR A 143 3.28 8.21 -2.45
C THR A 143 1.89 8.30 -3.07
N ILE A 144 1.40 9.50 -3.41
CA ILE A 144 0.08 9.68 -4.03
C ILE A 144 0.05 8.99 -5.40
N ILE A 145 1.06 9.21 -6.24
CA ILE A 145 1.13 8.61 -7.57
C ILE A 145 1.14 7.08 -7.47
N ALA A 146 2.06 6.52 -6.68
CA ALA A 146 2.30 5.07 -6.71
C ALA A 146 1.40 4.24 -5.78
N TRP A 147 0.85 4.82 -4.70
CA TRP A 147 -0.01 4.09 -3.76
C TRP A 147 -1.48 4.53 -3.82
N ALA A 148 -1.85 5.56 -4.58
CA ALA A 148 -3.24 6.01 -4.72
C ALA A 148 -3.76 5.99 -6.17
N ILE A 149 -2.96 6.45 -7.12
CA ILE A 149 -3.37 6.61 -8.53
C ILE A 149 -3.11 5.34 -9.34
N LEU A 150 -1.85 4.87 -9.37
CA LEU A 150 -1.48 3.67 -10.14
C LEU A 150 -2.30 2.41 -9.75
N PRO A 151 -2.64 2.16 -8.47
CA PRO A 151 -3.56 1.09 -8.09
C PRO A 151 -4.89 1.12 -8.81
N ILE A 152 -5.54 2.27 -8.88
CA ILE A 152 -6.83 2.43 -9.55
C ILE A 152 -6.68 2.18 -11.05
N PHE A 153 -5.62 2.70 -11.66
CA PHE A 153 -5.38 2.44 -13.08
C PHE A 153 -5.12 0.97 -13.36
N ALA A 154 -4.34 0.25 -12.55
CA ALA A 154 -4.15 -1.18 -12.73
C ALA A 154 -5.46 -1.95 -12.57
N GLY A 155 -6.28 -1.59 -11.58
CA GLY A 155 -7.60 -2.16 -11.37
C GLY A 155 -8.52 -1.96 -12.56
N SER A 156 -8.50 -0.78 -13.18
CA SER A 156 -9.29 -0.45 -14.37
C SER A 156 -8.76 -1.22 -15.60
N VAL A 157 -7.46 -1.12 -15.84
CA VAL A 157 -6.80 -1.70 -17.01
C VAL A 157 -6.83 -3.22 -17.00
N ILE A 158 -6.67 -3.88 -15.85
CA ILE A 158 -6.75 -5.34 -15.81
C ILE A 158 -8.14 -5.83 -16.23
N GLN A 159 -9.22 -5.04 -16.07
CA GLN A 159 -10.58 -5.41 -16.45
C GLN A 159 -10.89 -5.11 -17.92
N THR A 160 -10.50 -3.92 -18.40
CA THR A 160 -10.98 -3.39 -19.68
C THR A 160 -9.87 -2.94 -20.63
N ASN A 161 -8.60 -3.09 -20.24
CA ASN A 161 -7.44 -2.52 -20.93
C ASN A 161 -7.63 -1.04 -21.30
N SER A 162 -8.29 -0.27 -20.44
CA SER A 162 -8.60 1.14 -20.65
C SER A 162 -8.66 1.90 -19.33
N ILE A 163 -8.64 3.23 -19.39
CA ILE A 163 -8.81 4.11 -18.24
C ILE A 163 -10.08 4.92 -18.48
N SER A 164 -11.12 4.64 -17.71
CA SER A 164 -12.41 5.33 -17.82
C SER A 164 -12.41 6.66 -17.06
N LEU A 165 -13.43 7.50 -17.30
CA LEU A 165 -13.61 8.74 -16.56
C LEU A 165 -13.85 8.47 -15.06
N GLU A 166 -14.58 7.40 -14.74
CA GLU A 166 -14.83 6.96 -13.36
C GLU A 166 -13.52 6.60 -12.66
N ALA A 167 -12.60 5.90 -13.35
CA ALA A 167 -11.27 5.61 -12.79
C ALA A 167 -10.50 6.90 -12.47
N ILE A 168 -10.55 7.91 -13.35
CA ILE A 168 -9.92 9.22 -13.11
C ILE A 168 -10.54 9.93 -11.90
N MET A 169 -11.87 9.88 -11.76
CA MET A 169 -12.57 10.46 -10.60
C MET A 169 -12.16 9.75 -9.30
N LEU A 170 -12.09 8.42 -9.32
CA LEU A 170 -11.63 7.61 -8.19
C LEU A 170 -10.19 7.94 -7.81
N CYS A 171 -9.30 8.23 -8.77
CA CYS A 171 -7.94 8.71 -8.50
C CYS A 171 -7.93 10.03 -7.73
N GLY A 172 -8.86 10.94 -8.01
CA GLY A 172 -9.04 12.17 -7.23
C GLY A 172 -9.38 11.87 -5.77
N ILE A 173 -10.34 10.96 -5.55
CA ILE A 173 -10.80 10.55 -4.21
C ILE A 173 -9.66 9.85 -3.44
N SER A 174 -9.02 8.86 -4.05
CA SER A 174 -7.93 8.11 -3.41
C SER A 174 -6.73 9.01 -3.11
N SER A 175 -6.45 10.01 -3.95
CA SER A 175 -5.39 10.99 -3.72
C SER A 175 -5.67 11.86 -2.49
N VAL A 176 -6.90 12.34 -2.32
CA VAL A 176 -7.31 13.10 -1.13
C VAL A 176 -7.21 12.23 0.13
N ILE A 177 -7.75 11.00 0.08
CA ILE A 177 -7.66 10.04 1.20
C ILE A 177 -6.19 9.79 1.57
N THR A 178 -5.35 9.51 0.57
CA THR A 178 -3.92 9.24 0.76
C THR A 178 -3.20 10.45 1.32
N TYR A 179 -3.50 11.66 0.84
CA TYR A 179 -2.92 12.88 1.37
C TYR A 179 -3.23 13.08 2.86
N ILE A 180 -4.49 12.90 3.26
CA ILE A 180 -4.90 12.97 4.68
C ILE A 180 -4.22 11.86 5.48
N LEU A 181 -4.14 10.65 4.95
CA LEU A 181 -3.50 9.50 5.57
C LEU A 181 -2.01 9.76 5.85
N ILE A 182 -1.24 10.21 4.86
CA ILE A 182 0.21 10.42 5.02
C ILE A 182 0.55 11.63 5.89
N THR A 183 -0.21 12.71 5.80
CA THR A 183 0.00 13.91 6.63
C THR A 183 -0.34 13.61 8.09
N THR A 184 -1.46 12.94 8.35
CA THR A 184 -1.85 12.49 9.70
C THR A 184 -0.85 11.48 10.26
N SER A 185 -0.42 10.50 9.46
CA SER A 185 0.56 9.48 9.88
C SER A 185 1.90 10.11 10.26
N ARG A 186 2.38 11.11 9.51
CA ARG A 186 3.61 11.83 9.89
C ARG A 186 3.45 12.64 11.16
N LYS A 187 2.34 13.38 11.31
CA LYS A 187 2.06 14.11 12.57
C LYS A 187 2.02 13.15 13.75
N TYR A 188 1.34 12.01 13.61
CA TYR A 188 1.28 10.95 14.60
C TYR A 188 2.69 10.44 14.97
N LYS A 189 3.49 10.02 13.99
CA LYS A 189 4.86 9.51 14.20
C LYS A 189 5.76 10.55 14.88
N HIS A 190 5.65 11.82 14.49
CA HIS A 190 6.40 12.91 15.11
C HIS A 190 6.03 13.10 16.58
N LEU A 191 4.72 13.13 16.90
CA LEU A 191 4.25 13.25 18.28
C LEU A 191 4.68 12.06 19.15
N ILE A 192 4.61 10.83 18.64
CA ILE A 192 5.07 9.63 19.37
C ILE A 192 6.57 9.68 19.67
N ARG A 193 7.39 10.11 18.71
CA ARG A 193 8.85 10.19 18.87
C ARG A 193 9.27 11.24 19.89
N ASN A 194 8.54 12.36 19.95
CA ASN A 194 8.87 13.50 20.80
C ASN A 194 8.10 13.54 22.12
N ASN A 195 7.39 12.46 22.49
CA ASN A 195 6.50 12.42 23.65
C ASN A 195 5.53 13.62 23.70
N GLY A 196 4.96 13.95 22.53
CA GLY A 196 4.04 15.07 22.37
C GLY A 196 2.70 14.86 23.08
N ASN A 197 1.79 15.82 22.91
CA ASN A 197 0.51 15.83 23.60
C ASN A 197 -0.32 14.55 23.34
N HIS A 198 -0.72 13.87 24.42
CA HIS A 198 -1.46 12.60 24.35
C HIS A 198 -2.82 12.74 23.64
N LEU A 199 -3.54 13.85 23.82
CA LEU A 199 -4.81 14.11 23.15
C LEU A 199 -4.63 14.24 21.64
N GLU A 200 -3.56 14.91 21.19
CA GLU A 200 -3.26 15.02 19.76
C GLU A 200 -2.84 13.69 19.13
N ILE A 201 -2.07 12.87 19.85
CA ILE A 201 -1.72 11.51 19.43
C ILE A 201 -2.98 10.68 19.21
N LYS A 202 -3.89 10.67 20.21
CA LYS A 202 -5.16 9.96 20.14
C LYS A 202 -6.04 10.47 19.00
N ARG A 203 -6.07 11.78 18.75
CA ARG A 203 -6.80 12.37 17.61
C ARG A 203 -6.27 11.86 16.27
N CYS A 204 -4.95 11.85 16.08
CA CYS A 204 -4.36 11.35 14.85
C CYS A 204 -4.64 9.85 14.67
N GLU A 205 -4.50 9.06 15.74
CA GLU A 205 -4.82 7.62 15.72
C GLU A 205 -6.29 7.36 15.35
N THR A 206 -7.24 8.11 15.91
CA THR A 206 -8.66 8.00 15.56
C THR A 206 -8.89 8.32 14.08
N ILE A 207 -8.29 9.38 13.54
CA ILE A 207 -8.41 9.73 12.12
C ILE A 207 -7.88 8.59 11.24
N LEU A 208 -6.71 8.02 11.56
CA LEU A 208 -6.13 6.92 10.79
C LEU A 208 -7.02 5.66 10.81
N LYS A 209 -7.59 5.33 11.97
CA LYS A 209 -8.53 4.21 12.10
C LYS A 209 -9.81 4.44 11.32
N LEU A 210 -10.41 5.63 11.43
CA LEU A 210 -11.65 5.98 10.72
C LEU A 210 -11.45 5.97 9.21
N LEU A 211 -10.32 6.48 8.70
CA LEU A 211 -9.98 6.40 7.28
C LEU A 211 -9.86 4.94 6.83
N THR A 212 -9.15 4.12 7.60
CA THR A 212 -8.96 2.69 7.27
C THR A 212 -10.30 1.96 7.23
N ILE A 213 -11.11 2.09 8.28
CA ILE A 213 -12.43 1.45 8.38
C ILE A 213 -13.36 1.99 7.28
N GLY A 214 -13.37 3.30 7.05
CA GLY A 214 -14.22 3.92 6.03
C GLY A 214 -13.91 3.41 4.62
N VAL A 215 -12.63 3.30 4.26
CA VAL A 215 -12.22 2.73 2.96
C VAL A 215 -12.62 1.26 2.86
N LEU A 216 -12.34 0.44 3.88
CA LEU A 216 -12.64 -0.98 3.88
C LEU A 216 -14.14 -1.25 3.79
N VAL A 217 -14.92 -0.63 4.67
CA VAL A 217 -16.38 -0.78 4.72
C VAL A 217 -17.03 -0.22 3.47
N GLY A 218 -16.59 0.95 3.00
CA GLY A 218 -17.08 1.53 1.75
C GLY A 218 -16.82 0.62 0.55
N THR A 219 -15.63 0.01 0.48
CA THR A 219 -15.30 -0.97 -0.58
C THR A 219 -16.19 -2.22 -0.47
N ALA A 220 -16.35 -2.77 0.73
CA ALA A 220 -17.17 -3.96 0.94
C ALA A 220 -18.64 -3.72 0.60
N ILE A 221 -19.22 -2.60 1.05
CA ILE A 221 -20.60 -2.22 0.72
C ILE A 221 -20.75 -2.06 -0.79
N PHE A 222 -19.82 -1.38 -1.45
CA PHE A 222 -19.91 -1.17 -2.90
C PHE A 222 -19.83 -2.49 -3.67
N LEU A 223 -18.95 -3.41 -3.25
CA LEU A 223 -18.88 -4.75 -3.84
C LEU A 223 -20.17 -5.53 -3.60
N VAL A 224 -20.73 -5.49 -2.38
CA VAL A 224 -21.99 -6.19 -2.07
C VAL A 224 -23.19 -5.61 -2.80
N VAL A 225 -23.30 -4.29 -2.98
CA VAL A 225 -24.44 -3.67 -3.69
C VAL A 225 -24.40 -3.95 -5.20
N ARG A 226 -23.22 -4.23 -5.75
CA ARG A 226 -23.04 -4.51 -7.17
C ARG A 226 -23.39 -5.96 -7.56
N PHE A 227 -23.47 -6.88 -6.59
CA PHE A 227 -23.81 -8.31 -6.77
C PHE A 227 -25.10 -8.68 -6.03
#